data_AF-A0A963NGK7-F1
#
_entry.id   AF-A0A963NGK7-F1
#
_cell.length_a   1.000
_cell.length_b   1.000
_cell.length_c   1.000
_cell.angle_alpha   90.00
_cell.angle_beta   90.00
_cell.angle_gamma   90.00
#
_symmetry.space_group_name_H-M   'P 1'
#
loop_
_entity.id
_entity.type
_entity.pdbx_description
1 polymer ?
#
loop_
_entity_poly.entity_id
_entity_poly.type
_entity_poly.pdbx_seq_one_letter_code
_entity_poly.pdbx_strand_id
1 'polypeptide(L)'
;MRFGPPAERLCLADEVSIYGYVRLVLGDVSADSSVGIEVGSRTIINVGSYLSGEGGLSIGQDVLIGAHAKLLSAGHAIDGGDLVIARNAISRGRIVVEDG
;
A
#
# COMPACT_ATOMS: atom_id res chain seq x y z
N MET A 1 24.64 -2.89 12.23
CA MET A 1 24.04 -1.53 12.29
C MET A 1 23.96 -1.02 10.86
N ARG A 2 22.75 -0.80 10.31
CA ARG A 2 22.60 -0.26 8.95
C ARG A 2 22.59 1.27 9.03
N PHE A 3 23.41 1.91 8.22
CA PHE A 3 23.46 3.36 8.05
C PHE A 3 23.03 3.69 6.62
N GLY A 4 21.96 4.47 6.50
CA GLY A 4 21.39 4.94 5.24
C GLY A 4 20.09 5.70 5.55
N PRO A 5 19.64 6.62 4.68
CA PRO A 5 18.33 7.23 4.85
C PRO A 5 17.26 6.13 4.93
N PRO A 6 16.15 6.33 5.68
CA PRO A 6 15.06 5.37 5.68
C PRO A 6 14.68 5.10 4.21
N ALA A 7 14.80 3.85 3.78
CA ALA A 7 14.45 3.50 2.40
C ALA A 7 13.03 4.02 2.13
N GLU A 8 12.87 4.81 1.08
CA GLU A 8 11.61 5.49 0.79
C GLU A 8 10.47 4.48 0.80
N ARG A 9 9.45 4.75 1.62
CA ARG A 9 8.31 3.85 1.83
C ARG A 9 7.14 4.18 0.89
N LEU A 10 7.25 5.27 0.15
CA LEU A 10 6.36 5.66 -0.92
C LEU A 10 7.24 6.07 -2.11
N CYS A 11 7.23 5.25 -3.15
CA CYS A 11 7.99 5.47 -4.37
C CYS A 11 7.03 5.63 -5.53
N LEU A 12 7.10 6.77 -6.22
CA LEU A 12 6.38 7.04 -7.46
C LEU A 12 7.41 7.19 -8.57
N ALA A 13 7.31 6.36 -9.60
CA ALA A 13 8.18 6.46 -10.77
C ALA A 13 7.73 7.59 -11.71
N ASP A 14 8.28 7.62 -12.92
CA ASP A 14 8.02 8.67 -13.90
C ASP A 14 6.57 8.64 -14.40
N GLU A 15 5.98 9.83 -14.59
CA GLU A 15 4.67 9.99 -15.24
C GLU A 15 3.50 9.29 -14.51
N VAL A 16 3.60 9.09 -13.18
CA VAL A 16 2.47 8.64 -12.36
C VAL A 16 1.42 9.76 -12.22
N SER A 17 0.17 9.46 -12.55
CA SER A 17 -0.96 10.38 -12.43
C SER A 17 -1.88 9.99 -11.27
N ILE A 18 -2.01 10.84 -10.26
CA ILE A 18 -2.89 10.61 -9.11
C ILE A 18 -4.02 11.63 -9.11
N TYR A 19 -5.26 11.16 -9.21
CA TYR A 19 -6.44 12.02 -9.29
C TYR A 19 -6.95 12.44 -7.90
N GLY A 20 -7.96 13.31 -7.88
CA GLY A 20 -8.51 13.86 -6.64
C GLY A 20 -8.99 12.78 -5.65
N TYR A 21 -8.93 13.09 -4.36
CA TYR A 21 -9.47 12.25 -3.28
C TYR A 21 -8.85 10.85 -3.15
N VAL A 22 -7.67 10.61 -3.76
CA VAL A 22 -6.90 9.39 -3.51
C VAL A 22 -6.28 9.42 -2.12
N ARG A 23 -6.33 8.29 -1.42
CA ARG A 23 -5.68 8.10 -0.12
C ARG A 23 -4.63 7.01 -0.21
N LEU A 24 -3.38 7.38 0.04
CA LEU A 24 -2.24 6.47 0.20
C LEU A 24 -2.00 6.25 1.70
N VAL A 25 -1.94 5.01 2.16
CA VAL A 25 -1.85 4.67 3.59
C VAL A 25 -0.68 3.75 3.85
N LEU A 26 0.22 4.17 4.75
CA LEU A 26 1.40 3.39 5.16
C LEU A 26 1.36 2.97 6.65
N GLY A 27 0.60 3.65 7.49
CA GLY A 27 0.62 3.41 8.93
C GLY A 27 1.98 3.76 9.56
N ASP A 28 2.41 2.95 10.53
CA ASP A 28 3.75 3.05 11.13
C ASP A 28 4.79 2.35 10.26
N VAL A 29 5.60 3.13 9.55
CA VAL A 29 6.67 2.65 8.64
C VAL A 29 7.81 1.91 9.33
N SER A 30 7.88 1.98 10.66
CA SER A 30 8.86 1.26 11.47
C SER A 30 8.31 -0.06 12.05
N ALA A 31 7.00 -0.28 11.99
CA ALA A 31 6.36 -1.45 12.57
C ALA A 31 6.66 -2.75 11.84
N ASP A 32 6.89 -2.71 10.52
CA ASP A 32 7.19 -3.88 9.70
C ASP A 32 8.00 -3.47 8.44
N SER A 33 8.94 -4.30 8.01
CA SER A 33 9.77 -4.04 6.83
C SER A 33 9.01 -4.16 5.51
N SER A 34 7.84 -4.80 5.51
CA SER A 34 6.96 -4.92 4.36
C SER A 34 6.18 -3.64 4.06
N VAL A 35 6.07 -2.70 5.03
CA VAL A 35 5.34 -1.45 4.84
C VAL A 35 5.94 -0.68 3.67
N GLY A 36 5.11 -0.35 2.69
CA GLY A 36 5.52 0.46 1.55
C GLY A 36 4.52 0.45 0.40
N ILE A 37 4.61 1.48 -0.43
CA ILE A 37 3.91 1.58 -1.72
C ILE A 37 4.95 1.90 -2.80
N GLU A 38 4.98 1.08 -3.83
CA GLU A 38 5.76 1.29 -5.05
C GLU A 38 4.79 1.39 -6.24
N VAL A 39 4.93 2.44 -7.05
CA VAL A 39 4.10 2.66 -8.25
C VAL A 39 5.02 2.86 -9.46
N GLY A 40 4.91 1.96 -10.43
CA GLY A 40 5.66 1.98 -11.69
C GLY A 40 5.26 3.13 -12.61
N SER A 41 6.07 3.35 -13.66
CA SER A 41 5.93 4.50 -14.54
C SER A 41 4.64 4.47 -15.36
N ARG A 42 4.16 5.64 -15.79
CA ARG A 42 2.97 5.82 -16.64
C ARG A 42 1.68 5.21 -16.06
N THR A 43 1.65 5.01 -14.75
CA THR A 43 0.50 4.45 -14.04
C THR A 43 -0.48 5.55 -13.60
N ILE A 44 -1.77 5.29 -13.77
CA ILE A 44 -2.87 6.20 -13.43
C ILE A 44 -3.63 5.63 -12.23
N ILE A 45 -3.76 6.43 -11.18
CA ILE A 45 -4.59 6.14 -10.01
C ILE A 45 -5.79 7.09 -10.02
N ASN A 46 -6.95 6.55 -10.34
CA ASN A 46 -8.15 7.35 -10.54
C ASN A 46 -8.80 7.77 -9.21
N VAL A 47 -9.73 8.72 -9.32
CA VAL A 47 -10.36 9.47 -8.24
C VAL A 47 -10.85 8.59 -7.11
N GLY A 48 -10.65 9.04 -5.87
CA GLY A 48 -11.26 8.42 -4.70
C GLY A 48 -10.71 7.04 -4.31
N SER A 49 -9.61 6.60 -4.91
CA SER A 49 -9.00 5.30 -4.59
C SER A 49 -8.37 5.27 -3.19
N TYR A 50 -8.41 4.11 -2.54
CA TYR A 50 -7.76 3.87 -1.24
C TYR A 50 -6.70 2.78 -1.41
N LEU A 51 -5.43 3.15 -1.28
CA LEU A 51 -4.29 2.25 -1.49
C LEU A 51 -3.51 2.09 -0.19
N SER A 52 -3.60 0.91 0.40
CA SER A 52 -2.85 0.53 1.60
C SER A 52 -1.54 -0.16 1.23
N GLY A 53 -0.43 0.38 1.73
CA GLY A 53 0.88 -0.25 1.78
C GLY A 53 1.26 -0.80 3.15
N GLU A 54 0.33 -0.87 4.12
CA GLU A 54 0.61 -1.33 5.50
C GLU A 54 1.10 -2.78 5.61
N GLY A 55 0.83 -3.63 4.61
CA GLY A 55 1.46 -4.94 4.41
C GLY A 55 2.26 -5.06 3.10
N GLY A 56 2.53 -3.91 2.47
CA GLY A 56 3.21 -3.80 1.17
C GLY A 56 2.25 -3.76 -0.02
N LEU A 57 2.51 -2.82 -0.93
CA LEU A 57 1.81 -2.70 -2.21
C LEU A 57 2.81 -2.36 -3.31
N SER A 58 2.83 -3.17 -4.36
CA SER A 58 3.60 -2.90 -5.58
C SER A 58 2.63 -2.85 -6.76
N ILE A 59 2.63 -1.75 -7.49
CA ILE A 59 1.86 -1.55 -8.71
C ILE A 59 2.87 -1.37 -9.84
N GLY A 60 2.75 -2.18 -10.89
CA GLY A 60 3.60 -2.16 -12.07
C GLY A 60 3.52 -0.87 -12.88
N GLN A 61 4.15 -0.91 -14.05
CA GLN A 61 4.09 0.17 -15.04
C GLN A 61 2.89 0.02 -15.98
N ASP A 62 2.50 1.13 -16.60
CA ASP A 62 1.39 1.20 -17.56
C ASP A 62 0.01 0.83 -16.98
N VAL A 63 -0.13 0.81 -15.65
CA VAL A 63 -1.36 0.38 -14.95
C VAL A 63 -2.41 1.49 -14.88
N LEU A 64 -3.69 1.11 -15.05
CA LEU A 64 -4.83 1.97 -14.73
C LEU A 64 -5.64 1.40 -13.56
N ILE A 65 -5.53 2.03 -12.39
CA ILE A 65 -6.40 1.75 -11.24
C ILE A 65 -7.71 2.52 -11.41
N GLY A 66 -8.82 1.79 -11.51
CA GLY A 66 -10.17 2.36 -11.67
C GLY A 66 -10.61 3.26 -10.51
N ALA A 67 -11.60 4.12 -10.76
CA ALA A 67 -12.11 5.05 -9.76
C ALA A 67 -12.65 4.31 -8.53
N HIS A 68 -12.38 4.86 -7.34
CA HIS A 68 -12.83 4.32 -6.06
C HIS A 68 -12.35 2.90 -5.73
N ALA A 69 -11.33 2.39 -6.41
CA ALA A 69 -10.72 1.10 -6.09
C ALA A 69 -10.12 1.11 -4.67
N LYS A 70 -10.17 -0.05 -4.00
CA LYS A 70 -9.63 -0.22 -2.63
C LYS A 70 -8.69 -1.42 -2.60
N LEU A 71 -7.40 -1.18 -2.39
CA LEU A 71 -6.39 -2.20 -2.17
C LEU A 71 -5.96 -2.16 -0.70
N LEU A 72 -6.20 -3.23 0.03
CA LEU A 72 -6.03 -3.33 1.49
C LEU A 72 -5.03 -4.44 1.81
N SER A 73 -3.77 -4.07 2.02
CA SER A 73 -2.65 -5.01 2.30
C SER A 73 -2.51 -5.41 3.77
N ALA A 74 -3.31 -4.84 4.67
CA ALA A 74 -3.30 -5.19 6.09
C ALA A 74 -4.72 -5.21 6.67
N GLY A 75 -4.87 -5.94 7.76
CA GLY A 75 -6.09 -6.04 8.55
C GLY A 75 -5.81 -6.58 9.94
N HIS A 76 -6.84 -7.08 10.61
CA HIS A 76 -6.70 -7.76 11.90
C HIS A 76 -6.93 -9.26 11.72
N ALA A 77 -6.10 -10.08 12.36
CA ALA A 77 -6.30 -11.51 12.42
C ALA A 77 -7.60 -11.83 13.20
N ILE A 78 -8.38 -12.79 12.73
CA ILE A 78 -9.65 -13.20 13.37
C ILE A 78 -9.57 -14.57 14.02
N ASP A 79 -8.70 -15.45 13.52
CA ASP A 79 -8.58 -16.81 14.00
C ASP A 79 -7.88 -16.83 15.37
N GLY A 80 -8.59 -17.29 16.40
CA GLY A 80 -8.08 -17.36 17.77
C GLY A 80 -7.84 -16.00 18.45
N GLY A 81 -8.44 -14.92 17.94
CA GLY A 81 -8.27 -13.55 18.45
C GLY A 81 -9.17 -13.17 19.64
N ASP A 82 -9.01 -11.94 20.11
CA ASP A 82 -9.89 -11.25 21.07
C ASP A 82 -11.25 -10.93 20.39
N LEU A 83 -12.31 -10.84 21.21
CA LEU A 83 -13.64 -10.41 20.78
C LEU A 83 -13.64 -8.97 20.24
N VAL A 84 -12.73 -8.12 20.75
CA VAL A 84 -12.51 -6.75 20.29
C VAL A 84 -11.45 -6.78 19.19
N ILE A 85 -11.88 -6.72 17.93
CA ILE A 85 -11.01 -6.83 16.74
C ILE A 85 -9.78 -5.91 16.77
N ALA A 86 -9.93 -4.70 17.32
CA ALA A 86 -8.84 -3.73 17.42
C ALA A 86 -7.68 -4.16 18.35
N ARG A 87 -7.89 -5.18 19.19
CA ARG A 87 -6.86 -5.77 20.05
C ARG A 87 -6.14 -6.95 19.39
N ASN A 88 -6.63 -7.42 18.25
CA ASN A 88 -6.03 -8.55 17.56
C ASN A 88 -4.75 -8.13 16.84
N ALA A 89 -3.85 -9.09 16.69
CA ALA A 89 -2.64 -8.90 15.91
C ALA A 89 -2.97 -8.43 14.48
N ILE A 90 -2.12 -7.55 13.96
CA ILE A 90 -2.23 -7.08 12.57
C ILE A 90 -1.80 -8.20 11.63
N SER A 91 -2.66 -8.55 10.68
CA SER A 91 -2.32 -9.39 9.53
C SER A 91 -1.82 -8.52 8.38
N ARG A 92 -0.80 -8.99 7.66
CA ARG A 92 -0.19 -8.30 6.52
C ARG A 92 -0.09 -9.25 5.35
N GLY A 93 -0.41 -8.76 4.16
CA GLY A 93 -0.30 -9.49 2.91
C GLY A 93 0.06 -8.54 1.79
N ARG A 94 1.22 -8.76 1.17
CA ARG A 94 1.66 -7.95 0.03
C ARG A 94 0.69 -8.10 -1.13
N ILE A 95 0.28 -6.98 -1.72
CA ILE A 95 -0.46 -6.94 -2.97
C ILE A 95 0.51 -6.59 -4.10
N VAL A 96 0.44 -7.34 -5.20
CA VAL A 96 1.17 -7.06 -6.44
C VAL A 96 0.15 -6.91 -7.56
N VAL A 97 0.15 -5.75 -8.20
CA VAL A 97 -0.52 -5.51 -9.48
C VAL A 97 0.57 -5.50 -10.53
N GLU A 98 0.57 -6.47 -11.42
CA GLU A 98 1.57 -6.60 -12.49
C GLU A 98 1.39 -5.50 -13.55
N ASP A 99 2.37 -5.40 -14.46
CA ASP A 99 2.38 -4.43 -15.55
C ASP A 99 1.20 -4.61 -16.54
N GLY A 100 0.75 -3.50 -17.14
CA GLY A 100 -0.24 -3.46 -18.25
C GLY A 100 -1.43 -2.54 -18.04
#